data_AF-A0A5J5CCC6-F1
#
_entry.id   AF-A0A5J5CCC6-F1
#
_cell.length_a   1.000
_cell.length_b   1.000
_cell.length_c   1.000
_cell.angle_alpha   90.00
_cell.angle_beta   90.00
_cell.angle_gamma   90.00
#
_symmetry.space_group_name_H-M   'P 1'
#
loop_
_entity.id
_entity.type
_entity.pdbx_description
1 polymer ?
#
loop_
_entity_poly.entity_id
_entity_poly.type
_entity_poly.pdbx_seq_one_letter_code
_entity_poly.pdbx_strand_id
1 'polypeptide(L)'
;MVRVYDKFQDIVQSIRQSSRTYPHPQHCEVPHLPRRPSHSSRIGPGTGLNISRTRAASPRGRSFWRRSLAISRRLLSVGTPLMAYLMTMSLWMKRTMKLMMMHQKKMFHAYPDLLEVVVEQSNLYAIQCDTNKPLNITTKELEQFMGTAVYMSLFGLPGTRMFWNKATRVSQVADTMALNRWEFIKKSLHFNNNNQVRQGENVDLLHKIRPLVTHLTLKLQTIPMGEKLAVDEQMVPFKGRNRLKPYLPSKPKRWGYKILILAGSDGVPAQF
;
A
#
# COMPACT_ATOMS: atom_id res chain seq x y z
N MET A 1 -13.47 22.38 -20.17
CA MET A 1 -13.75 21.77 -18.85
C MET A 1 -14.85 20.71 -18.93
N VAL A 2 -16.08 21.08 -19.35
CA VAL A 2 -17.26 20.20 -19.47
C VAL A 2 -17.00 18.90 -20.26
N ARG A 3 -16.42 18.97 -21.47
CA ARG A 3 -16.22 17.77 -22.33
C ARG A 3 -15.31 16.67 -21.75
N VAL A 4 -14.29 17.00 -20.96
CA VAL A 4 -13.38 15.98 -20.37
C VAL A 4 -14.01 15.36 -19.14
N TYR A 5 -14.71 16.18 -18.34
CA TYR A 5 -15.46 15.71 -17.19
C TYR A 5 -16.63 14.81 -17.61
N ASP A 6 -17.40 15.23 -18.62
CA ASP A 6 -18.51 14.44 -19.17
C ASP A 6 -17.99 13.13 -19.74
N LYS A 7 -16.90 13.16 -20.51
CA LYS A 7 -16.26 11.93 -21.02
C LYS A 7 -15.76 11.03 -19.90
N PHE A 8 -15.25 11.58 -18.80
CA PHE A 8 -14.90 10.81 -17.61
C PHE A 8 -16.13 10.18 -16.96
N GLN A 9 -17.23 10.93 -16.81
CA GLN A 9 -18.49 10.38 -16.29
C GLN A 9 -19.04 9.29 -17.22
N ASP A 10 -18.97 9.47 -18.54
CA ASP A 10 -19.38 8.48 -19.53
C ASP A 10 -18.53 7.21 -19.45
N ILE A 11 -17.21 7.34 -19.28
CA ILE A 11 -16.32 6.19 -19.06
C ILE A 11 -16.68 5.48 -17.74
N VAL A 12 -16.89 6.22 -16.65
CA VAL A 12 -17.28 5.64 -15.35
C VAL A 12 -18.62 4.92 -15.46
N GLN A 13 -19.61 5.49 -16.16
CA GLN A 13 -20.91 4.87 -16.39
C GLN A 13 -20.82 3.65 -17.30
N SER A 14 -20.02 3.71 -18.37
CA SER A 14 -19.74 2.58 -19.25
C SER A 14 -19.10 1.41 -18.51
N ILE A 15 -18.12 1.69 -17.63
CA ILE A 15 -17.48 0.66 -16.78
C ILE A 15 -18.47 0.08 -15.77
N ARG A 16 -19.35 0.91 -15.17
CA ARG A 16 -20.41 0.41 -14.27
C ARG A 16 -21.34 -0.55 -15.00
N GLN A 17 -21.72 -0.25 -16.24
CA GLN A 17 -22.56 -1.11 -17.07
C GLN A 17 -21.83 -2.40 -17.50
N SER A 18 -20.54 -2.32 -17.88
CA SER A 18 -19.75 -3.50 -18.28
C SER A 18 -19.39 -4.40 -17.09
N SER A 19 -19.36 -3.88 -15.86
CA SER A 19 -19.12 -4.69 -14.65
C SER A 19 -20.29 -5.60 -14.29
N ARG A 20 -21.50 -5.35 -14.85
CA ARG A 20 -22.68 -6.21 -14.72
C ARG A 20 -22.68 -7.40 -15.70
N THR A 21 -21.82 -7.39 -16.72
CA THR A 21 -21.83 -8.37 -17.81
C THR A 21 -20.67 -9.36 -17.81
N TYR A 22 -19.88 -9.46 -16.73
CA TYR A 22 -18.92 -10.57 -16.63
C TYR A 22 -19.67 -11.88 -16.41
N PRO A 23 -19.63 -12.83 -17.37
CA PRO A 23 -20.25 -14.12 -17.17
C PRO A 23 -19.55 -14.85 -16.03
N HIS A 24 -20.35 -15.55 -15.21
CA HIS A 24 -19.86 -16.53 -14.24
C HIS A 24 -18.85 -17.45 -14.93
N PRO A 25 -17.63 -17.65 -14.40
CA PRO A 25 -16.79 -18.74 -14.87
C PRO A 25 -17.50 -20.03 -14.46
N GLN A 26 -18.14 -20.69 -15.43
CA GLN A 26 -18.54 -22.09 -15.29
C GLN A 26 -17.26 -22.90 -15.02
N HIS A 27 -17.38 -23.84 -14.07
CA HIS A 27 -16.39 -24.80 -13.60
C HIS A 27 -15.14 -24.97 -14.49
N CYS A 28 -14.03 -24.37 -14.07
CA CYS A 28 -12.72 -24.90 -14.46
C CYS A 28 -12.47 -26.14 -13.58
N GLU A 29 -12.67 -27.32 -14.14
CA GLU A 29 -12.11 -28.56 -13.57
C GLU A 29 -10.60 -28.39 -13.38
N VAL A 30 -10.15 -28.63 -12.15
CA VAL A 30 -8.74 -28.61 -11.80
C VAL A 30 -8.18 -29.98 -12.17
N PRO A 31 -7.18 -30.10 -13.06
CA PRO A 31 -6.55 -31.39 -13.32
C PRO A 31 -5.90 -31.91 -12.02
N HIS A 32 -6.31 -33.09 -11.58
CA HIS A 32 -5.73 -33.75 -10.41
C HIS A 32 -4.25 -34.04 -10.66
N LEU A 33 -3.37 -33.34 -9.93
CA LEU A 33 -1.95 -33.70 -9.86
C LEU A 33 -1.79 -34.97 -9.00
N PRO A 34 -1.02 -35.98 -9.45
CA PRO A 34 -0.83 -37.20 -8.67
C PRO A 34 -0.01 -36.94 -7.40
N ARG A 35 -0.44 -37.55 -6.30
CA ARG A 35 0.26 -37.51 -5.00
C ARG A 35 1.61 -38.23 -5.11
N ARG A 36 2.68 -37.62 -4.59
CA ARG A 36 4.00 -38.26 -4.47
C ARG A 36 3.96 -39.40 -3.43
N PRO A 37 4.60 -40.55 -3.70
CA PRO A 37 4.76 -41.60 -2.70
C PRO A 37 5.81 -41.22 -1.64
N SER A 38 5.54 -41.66 -0.40
CA SER A 38 6.46 -41.63 0.74
C SER A 38 7.45 -42.78 0.66
N HIS A 39 8.76 -42.52 0.73
CA HIS A 39 9.79 -43.55 0.98
C HIS A 39 10.82 -43.09 2.01
N SER A 40 11.13 -44.03 2.91
CA SER A 40 12.00 -43.91 4.08
C SER A 40 13.43 -44.39 3.83
N SER A 41 14.38 -43.85 4.61
CA SER A 41 15.77 -44.32 4.85
C SER A 41 16.73 -44.23 3.65
N ARG A 42 18.03 -43.95 3.76
CA ARG A 42 19.03 -44.30 4.77
C ARG A 42 20.28 -43.42 4.56
N ILE A 43 21.03 -43.12 5.63
CA ILE A 43 22.27 -42.32 5.62
C ILE A 43 23.47 -43.20 5.21
N GLY A 44 24.41 -42.65 4.43
CA GLY A 44 25.77 -43.19 4.20
C GLY A 44 26.60 -42.28 3.27
N PRO A 45 27.95 -42.20 3.39
CA PRO A 45 28.70 -40.96 3.12
C PRO A 45 29.60 -40.98 1.87
N GLY A 46 29.95 -39.77 1.39
CA GLY A 46 31.29 -39.49 0.85
C GLY A 46 31.45 -39.19 -0.65
N THR A 47 32.14 -38.06 -0.89
CA THR A 47 33.01 -37.71 -2.03
C THR A 47 32.42 -36.99 -3.27
N GLY A 48 33.14 -35.94 -3.70
CA GLY A 48 33.22 -35.50 -5.09
C GLY A 48 32.73 -34.08 -5.40
N LEU A 49 33.63 -33.10 -5.35
CA LEU A 49 33.47 -31.83 -6.07
C LEU A 49 33.22 -32.10 -7.57
N ASN A 50 32.29 -31.35 -8.19
CA ASN A 50 32.67 -30.58 -9.37
C ASN A 50 31.72 -29.42 -9.70
N ILE A 51 32.36 -28.31 -10.02
CA ILE A 51 31.79 -27.00 -10.36
C ILE A 51 31.59 -26.95 -11.87
N SER A 52 30.39 -26.60 -12.33
CA SER A 52 30.19 -26.05 -13.67
C SER A 52 29.16 -24.91 -13.66
N ARG A 53 29.69 -23.68 -13.81
CA ARG A 53 29.03 -22.44 -14.25
C ARG A 53 28.34 -22.69 -15.61
N THR A 54 27.19 -22.14 -16.02
CA THR A 54 26.62 -20.77 -16.08
C THR A 54 25.10 -20.91 -16.39
N ARG A 55 24.15 -19.97 -16.27
CA ARG A 55 24.13 -18.58 -16.76
C ARG A 55 22.89 -17.81 -16.20
N ALA A 56 23.20 -16.69 -15.55
CA ALA A 56 22.50 -15.39 -15.51
C ALA A 56 20.95 -15.31 -15.53
N ALA A 57 20.38 -14.98 -14.36
CA ALA A 57 19.11 -14.25 -14.26
C ALA A 57 19.39 -12.73 -14.22
N SER A 58 18.61 -11.95 -14.98
CA SER A 58 18.74 -10.50 -15.11
C SER A 58 18.29 -9.76 -13.83
N PRO A 59 19.06 -8.78 -13.30
CA PRO A 59 18.59 -7.91 -12.23
C PRO A 59 18.22 -6.52 -12.77
N ARG A 60 16.91 -6.28 -12.99
CA ARG A 60 16.34 -4.92 -13.13
C ARG A 60 15.39 -4.64 -11.97
N GLY A 61 16.00 -4.11 -10.93
CA GLY A 61 15.37 -3.56 -9.73
C GLY A 61 16.46 -2.88 -8.89
N ARG A 62 17.20 -1.95 -9.51
CA ARG A 62 18.31 -1.25 -8.86
C ARG A 62 17.77 -0.01 -8.17
N SER A 63 17.76 -0.06 -6.85
CA SER A 63 17.39 1.04 -5.96
C SER A 63 18.32 2.25 -6.14
N PHE A 64 17.71 3.43 -6.00
CA PHE A 64 18.30 4.78 -6.01
C PHE A 64 19.64 4.90 -5.24
N TRP A 65 19.81 4.09 -4.20
CA TRP A 65 21.00 4.05 -3.32
C TRP A 65 22.32 3.68 -4.00
N ARG A 66 22.33 2.91 -5.10
CA ARG A 66 23.59 2.59 -5.80
C ARG A 66 24.16 3.76 -6.60
N ARG A 67 23.36 4.78 -6.95
CA ARG A 67 23.87 6.01 -7.57
C ARG A 67 24.52 6.93 -6.54
N SER A 68 24.00 6.99 -5.32
CA SER A 68 24.64 7.74 -4.22
C SER A 68 26.03 7.19 -3.86
N LEU A 69 26.20 5.87 -3.86
CA LEU A 69 27.50 5.24 -3.57
C LEU A 69 28.55 5.44 -4.69
N ALA A 70 28.13 5.63 -5.95
CA ALA A 70 29.05 5.94 -7.04
C ALA A 70 29.58 7.39 -6.98
N ILE A 71 28.79 8.32 -6.43
CA ILE A 71 29.19 9.71 -6.23
C ILE A 71 30.21 9.83 -5.06
N SER A 72 30.11 8.97 -4.03
CA SER A 72 31.07 8.98 -2.92
C SER A 72 32.50 8.56 -3.30
N ARG A 73 32.70 7.75 -4.35
CA ARG A 73 34.07 7.29 -4.72
C ARG A 73 34.88 8.31 -5.53
N ARG A 74 34.28 9.41 -5.98
CA ARG A 74 34.96 10.44 -6.78
C ARG A 74 35.22 11.76 -6.05
N LEU A 75 34.93 11.83 -4.74
CA LEU A 75 35.04 13.05 -3.91
C LEU A 75 35.92 12.84 -2.66
N LEU A 76 36.97 12.03 -2.77
CA LEU A 76 37.94 11.79 -1.69
C LEU A 76 39.24 12.60 -1.86
N SER A 77 39.18 13.78 -2.50
CA SER A 77 40.38 14.64 -2.66
C SER A 77 40.20 16.08 -2.21
N VAL A 78 39.16 16.42 -1.44
CA VAL A 78 39.07 17.73 -0.78
C VAL A 78 38.56 17.50 0.63
N GLY A 79 39.40 17.80 1.62
CA GLY A 79 39.06 17.69 3.03
C GLY A 79 37.85 18.58 3.36
N THR A 80 36.97 18.06 4.22
CA THR A 80 35.83 18.72 4.89
C THR A 80 34.50 19.04 4.18
N PRO A 81 34.10 18.51 2.99
CA PRO A 81 32.74 18.73 2.47
C PRO A 81 31.75 17.56 2.77
N LEU A 82 32.22 16.34 3.01
CA LEU A 82 31.32 15.19 3.16
C LEU A 82 30.51 15.27 4.47
N MET A 83 31.14 15.63 5.59
CA MET A 83 30.46 15.71 6.89
C MET A 83 29.47 16.88 6.94
N ALA A 84 29.81 18.03 6.35
CA ALA A 84 28.89 19.15 6.20
C ALA A 84 27.70 18.79 5.28
N TYR A 85 27.95 18.08 4.18
CA TYR A 85 26.90 17.58 3.29
C TYR A 85 25.99 16.54 3.98
N LEU A 86 26.55 15.61 4.75
CA LEU A 86 25.78 14.63 5.51
C LEU A 86 24.98 15.28 6.64
N MET A 87 25.54 16.29 7.32
CA MET A 87 24.82 17.06 8.34
C MET A 87 23.69 17.90 7.73
N THR A 88 23.93 18.57 6.60
CA THR A 88 22.90 19.35 5.90
C THR A 88 21.83 18.44 5.30
N MET A 89 22.17 17.27 4.77
CA MET A 89 21.21 16.24 4.35
C MET A 89 20.40 15.70 5.53
N SER A 90 21.04 15.46 6.68
CA SER A 90 20.34 15.02 7.91
C SER A 90 19.39 16.10 8.42
N LEU A 91 19.82 17.36 8.46
CA LEU A 91 19.01 18.51 8.87
C LEU A 91 17.86 18.77 7.89
N TRP A 92 18.13 18.70 6.58
CA TRP A 92 17.12 18.83 5.54
C TRP A 92 16.09 17.70 5.65
N MET A 93 16.54 16.45 5.81
CA MET A 93 15.67 15.30 6.01
C MET A 93 14.84 15.43 7.30
N LYS A 94 15.43 15.89 8.41
CA LYS A 94 14.68 16.21 9.64
C LYS A 94 13.65 17.33 9.43
N ARG A 95 14.00 18.39 8.69
CA ARG A 95 13.10 19.51 8.37
C ARG A 95 11.97 19.09 7.44
N THR A 96 12.26 18.36 6.37
CA THR A 96 11.25 17.87 5.42
C THR A 96 10.36 16.83 6.07
N MET A 97 10.90 15.95 6.91
CA MET A 97 10.10 15.01 7.71
C MET A 97 9.22 15.73 8.73
N LYS A 98 9.72 16.78 9.41
CA LYS A 98 8.91 17.61 10.29
C LYS A 98 7.81 18.34 9.52
N LEU A 99 8.11 18.87 8.34
CA LEU A 99 7.14 19.53 7.48
C LEU A 99 6.08 18.54 6.99
N MET A 100 6.50 17.34 6.57
CA MET A 100 5.60 16.28 6.12
C MET A 100 4.72 15.78 7.26
N MET A 101 5.28 15.57 8.45
CA MET A 101 4.50 15.23 9.64
C MET A 101 3.54 16.35 10.05
N MET A 102 3.91 17.63 9.89
CA MET A 102 2.98 18.75 10.10
C MET A 102 1.86 18.79 9.05
N HIS A 103 2.16 18.51 7.78
CA HIS A 103 1.14 18.40 6.73
C HIS A 103 0.24 17.19 6.96
N GLN A 104 0.77 16.07 7.41
CA GLN A 104 -0.01 14.91 7.80
C GLN A 104 -0.91 15.21 9.00
N LYS A 105 -0.37 15.87 10.02
CA LYS A 105 -1.14 16.30 11.18
C LYS A 105 -2.27 17.25 10.77
N LYS A 106 -2.05 18.14 9.78
CA LYS A 106 -3.10 18.95 9.16
C LYS A 106 -4.09 18.13 8.31
N MET A 107 -3.64 17.12 7.57
CA MET A 107 -4.52 16.26 6.76
C MET A 107 -5.40 15.35 7.63
N PHE A 108 -4.90 14.87 8.78
CA PHE A 108 -5.65 13.98 9.67
C PHE A 108 -6.51 14.75 10.68
N HIS A 109 -6.04 15.89 11.22
CA HIS A 109 -6.91 16.77 12.04
C HIS A 109 -8.02 17.44 11.26
N ALA A 110 -7.94 17.47 9.93
CA ALA A 110 -9.02 18.01 9.10
C ALA A 110 -10.29 17.13 9.12
N TYR A 111 -10.21 15.86 9.57
CA TYR A 111 -11.29 14.88 9.44
C TYR A 111 -11.47 13.99 10.68
N PRO A 112 -11.82 14.57 11.85
CA PRO A 112 -12.07 13.79 13.07
C PRO A 112 -13.15 12.72 12.84
N ASP A 113 -14.22 13.07 12.12
CA ASP A 113 -15.37 12.20 11.85
C ASP A 113 -14.96 10.88 11.15
N LEU A 114 -14.04 10.93 10.17
CA LEU A 114 -13.58 9.73 9.49
C LEU A 114 -12.74 8.84 10.42
N LEU A 115 -11.90 9.44 11.27
CA LEU A 115 -11.08 8.69 12.21
C LEU A 115 -11.93 8.01 13.27
N GLU A 116 -12.97 8.68 13.75
CA GLU A 116 -13.94 8.11 14.67
C GLU A 116 -14.64 6.90 14.05
N VAL A 117 -15.12 7.02 12.81
CA VAL A 117 -15.69 5.88 12.07
C VAL A 117 -14.69 4.73 11.96
N VAL A 118 -13.44 5.00 11.59
CA VAL A 118 -12.43 3.93 11.47
C VAL A 118 -12.15 3.27 12.81
N VAL A 119 -12.06 4.04 13.90
CA VAL A 119 -11.89 3.52 15.26
C VAL A 119 -13.05 2.62 15.65
N GLU A 120 -14.28 3.11 15.50
CA GLU A 120 -15.50 2.37 15.84
C GLU A 120 -15.56 1.05 15.06
N GLN A 121 -15.41 1.11 13.74
CA GLN A 121 -15.53 -0.08 12.88
C GLN A 121 -14.39 -1.07 13.10
N SER A 122 -13.16 -0.60 13.40
CA SER A 122 -12.02 -1.47 13.73
C SER A 122 -12.20 -2.17 15.07
N ASN A 123 -12.73 -1.47 16.09
CA ASN A 123 -13.04 -2.06 17.39
C ASN A 123 -14.17 -3.09 17.27
N LEU A 124 -15.24 -2.75 16.55
CA LEU A 124 -16.35 -3.66 16.29
C LEU A 124 -15.87 -4.92 15.58
N TYR A 125 -15.03 -4.80 14.54
CA TYR A 125 -14.50 -5.95 13.83
C TYR A 125 -13.68 -6.88 14.72
N ALA A 126 -12.87 -6.33 15.62
CA ALA A 126 -12.07 -7.15 16.55
C ALA A 126 -12.96 -8.01 17.44
N ILE A 127 -14.05 -7.44 17.97
CA ILE A 127 -15.06 -8.16 18.76
C ILE A 127 -15.78 -9.22 17.92
N GLN A 128 -16.13 -8.89 16.67
CA GLN A 128 -16.74 -9.86 15.73
C GLN A 128 -15.82 -11.06 15.44
N CYS A 129 -14.49 -10.88 15.50
CA CYS A 129 -13.53 -11.95 15.29
C CYS A 129 -13.28 -12.80 16.53
N ASP A 130 -13.11 -12.16 17.69
CA ASP A 130 -12.82 -12.81 18.97
C ASP A 130 -13.24 -11.87 20.10
N THR A 131 -14.37 -12.18 20.75
CA THR A 131 -14.92 -11.40 21.87
C THR A 131 -13.93 -11.23 23.02
N ASN A 132 -12.99 -12.16 23.19
CA ASN A 132 -12.00 -12.13 24.27
C ASN A 132 -10.78 -11.24 23.96
N LYS A 133 -10.68 -10.72 22.73
CA LYS A 133 -9.55 -9.89 22.28
C LYS A 133 -10.03 -8.60 21.64
N PRO A 134 -10.66 -7.69 22.41
CA PRO A 134 -11.05 -6.40 21.90
C PRO A 134 -9.81 -5.58 21.48
N LEU A 135 -9.94 -4.84 20.38
CA LEU A 135 -8.85 -3.99 19.90
C LEU A 135 -8.63 -2.78 20.81
N ASN A 136 -9.71 -2.14 21.27
CA ASN A 136 -9.71 -0.92 22.09
C ASN A 136 -8.75 0.16 21.54
N ILE A 137 -8.74 0.36 20.22
CA ILE A 137 -7.97 1.46 19.61
C ILE A 137 -8.68 2.78 19.89
N THR A 138 -7.89 3.83 20.12
CA THR A 138 -8.38 5.22 20.23
C THR A 138 -8.04 6.02 18.97
N THR A 139 -8.68 7.17 18.76
CA THR A 139 -8.35 8.07 17.63
C THR A 139 -6.88 8.47 17.65
N LYS A 140 -6.35 8.84 18.82
CA LYS A 140 -4.92 9.17 19.00
C LYS A 140 -3.99 8.00 18.64
N GLU A 141 -4.35 6.77 19.00
CA GLU A 141 -3.53 5.61 18.66
C GLU A 141 -3.63 5.27 17.17
N LEU A 142 -4.79 5.46 16.54
CA LEU A 142 -4.95 5.35 15.09
C LEU A 142 -4.10 6.40 14.36
N GLU A 143 -4.04 7.65 14.84
CA GLU A 143 -3.16 8.69 14.31
C GLU A 143 -1.68 8.28 14.40
N GLN A 144 -1.24 7.72 15.54
CA GLN A 144 0.11 7.19 15.70
C GLN A 144 0.39 6.05 14.72
N PHE A 145 -0.57 5.14 14.52
CA PHE A 145 -0.46 4.06 13.54
C PHE A 145 -0.31 4.61 12.12
N MET A 146 -1.16 5.53 11.68
CA MET A 146 -1.08 6.13 10.35
C MET A 146 0.21 6.95 10.16
N GLY A 147 0.62 7.72 11.17
CA GLY A 147 1.88 8.46 11.17
C GLY A 147 3.07 7.50 11.03
N THR A 148 3.06 6.39 11.76
CA THR A 148 4.07 5.33 11.66
C THR A 148 4.09 4.70 10.26
N ALA A 149 2.92 4.42 9.66
CA ALA A 149 2.82 3.84 8.33
C ALA A 149 3.45 4.72 7.24
N VAL A 150 3.20 6.03 7.30
CA VAL A 150 3.80 6.98 6.35
C VAL A 150 5.26 7.23 6.67
N TYR A 151 5.64 7.29 7.94
CA TYR A 151 7.06 7.38 8.30
C TYR A 151 7.82 6.19 7.72
N MET A 152 7.30 4.97 7.91
CA MET A 152 7.89 3.75 7.35
C MET A 152 7.97 3.76 5.82
N SER A 153 7.04 4.39 5.10
CA SER A 153 7.06 4.42 3.63
C SER A 153 8.20 5.28 3.07
N LEU A 154 8.70 6.24 3.86
CA LEU A 154 9.91 7.00 3.52
C LEU A 154 11.19 6.14 3.63
N PHE A 155 11.17 5.09 4.45
CA PHE A 155 12.30 4.21 4.67
C PHE A 155 12.20 2.98 3.77
N GLY A 156 13.29 2.67 3.06
CA GLY A 156 13.33 1.57 2.10
C GLY A 156 13.55 0.18 2.71
N LEU A 157 13.11 -0.09 3.95
CA LEU A 157 13.30 -1.41 4.56
C LEU A 157 12.35 -2.43 3.92
N PRO A 158 12.84 -3.63 3.54
CA PRO A 158 12.05 -4.59 2.78
C PRO A 158 10.93 -5.27 3.59
N GLY A 159 11.00 -5.22 4.92
CA GLY A 159 10.02 -5.86 5.80
C GLY A 159 9.65 -4.98 6.99
N THR A 160 8.36 -4.94 7.32
CA THR A 160 7.82 -4.14 8.43
C THR A 160 8.46 -4.49 9.78
N ARG A 161 8.68 -5.76 10.09
CA ARG A 161 9.29 -6.19 11.37
C ARG A 161 10.73 -5.68 11.57
N MET A 162 11.43 -5.33 10.49
CA MET A 162 12.81 -4.84 10.56
C MET A 162 12.93 -3.52 11.32
N PHE A 163 11.89 -2.68 11.30
CA PHE A 163 11.90 -1.42 12.05
C PHE A 163 12.00 -1.63 13.57
N TRP A 164 11.61 -2.80 14.08
CA TRP A 164 11.70 -3.19 15.49
C TRP A 164 12.87 -4.14 15.80
N ASN A 165 13.56 -4.66 14.78
CA ASN A 165 14.70 -5.56 14.97
C ASN A 165 15.90 -4.79 15.52
N LYS A 166 16.64 -5.36 16.49
CA LYS A 166 17.83 -4.75 17.11
C LYS A 166 18.84 -4.19 16.09
N ALA A 167 19.13 -4.93 15.02
CA ALA A 167 20.15 -4.53 14.04
C ALA A 167 19.72 -3.41 13.08
N THR A 168 18.41 -3.27 12.85
CA THR A 168 17.84 -2.33 11.87
C THR A 168 16.81 -1.40 12.52
N ARG A 169 16.90 -1.23 13.84
CA ARG A 169 15.91 -0.53 14.65
C ARG A 169 15.80 0.92 14.19
N VAL A 170 14.58 1.38 14.01
CA VAL A 170 14.27 2.79 13.78
C VAL A 170 13.50 3.28 15.01
N SER A 171 14.17 4.06 15.86
CA SER A 171 13.63 4.49 17.17
C SER A 171 12.29 5.22 17.02
N GLN A 172 12.17 6.11 16.02
CA GLN A 172 10.95 6.86 15.75
C GLN A 172 9.73 5.97 15.44
N VAL A 173 9.94 4.76 14.94
CA VAL A 173 8.87 3.77 14.72
C VAL A 173 8.70 2.90 15.96
N ALA A 174 9.80 2.31 16.43
CA ALA A 174 9.75 1.28 17.46
C ALA A 174 9.48 1.80 18.87
N ASP A 175 9.70 3.08 19.13
CA ASP A 175 9.37 3.76 20.39
C ASP A 175 7.95 4.36 20.35
N THR A 176 7.41 4.64 19.15
CA THR A 176 6.04 5.17 18.99
C THR A 176 4.99 4.09 19.24
N MET A 177 5.22 2.86 18.77
CA MET A 177 4.27 1.76 18.93
C MET A 177 4.99 0.42 18.97
N ALA A 178 4.60 -0.48 19.86
CA ALA A 178 5.16 -1.82 19.94
C ALA A 178 4.79 -2.66 18.70
N LEU A 179 5.69 -3.56 18.26
CA LEU A 179 5.48 -4.38 17.06
C LEU A 179 4.18 -5.19 17.11
N ASN A 180 3.90 -5.85 18.23
CA ASN A 180 2.69 -6.66 18.39
C ASN A 180 1.42 -5.80 18.31
N ARG A 181 1.47 -4.57 18.84
CA ARG A 181 0.35 -3.63 18.77
C ARG A 181 0.14 -3.14 17.33
N TRP A 182 1.22 -2.78 16.64
CA TRP A 182 1.20 -2.44 15.22
C TRP A 182 0.60 -3.56 14.36
N GLU A 183 1.01 -4.81 14.56
CA GLU A 183 0.47 -5.95 13.81
C GLU A 183 -0.99 -6.21 14.13
N PHE A 184 -1.39 -6.04 15.39
CA PHE A 184 -2.78 -6.21 15.81
C PHE A 184 -3.70 -5.14 15.20
N ILE A 185 -3.32 -3.87 15.27
CA ILE A 185 -4.06 -2.77 14.62
C ILE A 185 -4.12 -3.00 13.11
N LYS A 186 -3.00 -3.32 12.47
CA LYS A 186 -2.93 -3.58 11.03
C LYS A 186 -3.86 -4.72 10.58
N LYS A 187 -4.00 -5.76 11.40
CA LYS A 187 -4.89 -6.90 11.13
C LYS A 187 -6.37 -6.54 11.33
N SER A 188 -6.66 -5.70 12.32
CA SER A 188 -8.03 -5.37 12.74
C SER A 188 -8.61 -4.12 12.08
N LEU A 189 -7.81 -3.35 11.33
CA LEU A 189 -8.24 -2.10 10.68
C LEU A 189 -9.42 -2.31 9.73
N HIS A 190 -10.57 -1.69 10.04
CA HIS A 190 -11.81 -1.75 9.28
C HIS A 190 -12.42 -0.36 9.11
N PHE A 191 -13.15 -0.18 8.00
CA PHE A 191 -13.76 1.11 7.65
C PHE A 191 -15.29 1.03 7.58
N ASN A 192 -15.87 -0.17 7.69
CA ASN A 192 -17.32 -0.37 7.60
C ASN A 192 -17.72 -1.67 8.33
N ASN A 193 -18.99 -1.75 8.74
CA ASN A 193 -19.53 -2.91 9.44
C ASN A 193 -19.74 -4.08 8.46
N ASN A 194 -19.18 -5.25 8.79
CA ASN A 194 -19.33 -6.45 7.98
C ASN A 194 -20.77 -7.01 7.97
N ASN A 195 -21.56 -6.74 9.00
CA ASN A 195 -22.94 -7.24 9.11
C ASN A 195 -23.93 -6.46 8.23
N GLN A 196 -23.52 -5.31 7.72
CA GLN A 196 -24.36 -4.43 6.88
C GLN A 196 -24.14 -4.64 5.38
N VAL A 197 -23.39 -5.68 4.99
CA VAL A 197 -23.21 -6.03 3.58
C VAL A 197 -24.56 -6.48 3.01
N ARG A 198 -25.09 -5.72 2.05
CA ARG A 198 -26.30 -6.12 1.33
C ARG A 198 -26.05 -7.45 0.60
N GLN A 199 -26.95 -8.40 0.82
CA GLN A 199 -26.97 -9.68 0.10
C GLN A 199 -27.95 -9.58 -1.08
N GLY A 200 -27.65 -10.22 -2.21
CA GLY A 200 -28.50 -10.22 -3.42
C GLY A 200 -27.78 -9.76 -4.69
N GLU A 201 -28.52 -9.32 -5.70
CA GLU A 201 -28.00 -9.02 -7.04
C GLU A 201 -27.17 -7.73 -7.13
N ASN A 202 -27.29 -6.82 -6.15
CA ASN A 202 -26.58 -5.54 -6.12
C ASN A 202 -25.60 -5.42 -4.93
N VAL A 203 -24.70 -6.40 -4.79
CA VAL A 203 -23.65 -6.33 -3.77
C VAL A 203 -22.62 -5.26 -4.15
N ASP A 204 -22.45 -4.25 -3.29
CA ASP A 204 -21.36 -3.30 -3.42
C ASP A 204 -20.02 -3.97 -3.11
N LEU A 205 -19.24 -4.28 -4.14
CA LEU A 205 -17.92 -4.91 -4.00
C LEU A 205 -16.91 -4.03 -3.24
N LEU A 206 -17.16 -2.73 -3.12
CA LEU A 206 -16.35 -1.77 -2.37
C LEU A 206 -16.91 -1.47 -0.97
N HIS A 207 -17.96 -2.17 -0.51
CA HIS A 207 -18.62 -1.92 0.78
C HIS A 207 -17.65 -1.70 1.94
N LYS A 208 -16.61 -2.56 2.03
CA LYS A 208 -15.61 -2.53 3.10
C LYS A 208 -14.78 -1.25 3.17
N ILE A 209 -14.65 -0.52 2.07
CA ILE A 209 -13.90 0.75 2.00
C ILE A 209 -14.79 1.93 1.59
N ARG A 210 -16.10 1.71 1.46
CA ARG A 210 -17.04 2.71 0.94
C ARG A 210 -16.99 4.02 1.72
N PRO A 211 -16.97 4.03 3.07
CA PRO A 211 -16.88 5.28 3.83
C PRO A 211 -15.62 6.09 3.50
N LEU A 212 -14.49 5.41 3.36
CA LEU A 212 -13.21 6.04 2.98
C LEU A 212 -13.28 6.62 1.56
N VAL A 213 -13.78 5.85 0.59
CA VAL A 213 -13.89 6.30 -0.80
C VAL A 213 -14.83 7.50 -0.91
N THR A 214 -16.03 7.42 -0.33
CA THR A 214 -17.00 8.53 -0.34
C THR A 214 -16.40 9.78 0.29
N HIS A 215 -15.76 9.66 1.45
CA HIS A 215 -15.13 10.79 2.11
C HIS A 215 -14.03 11.43 1.24
N LEU A 216 -13.13 10.62 0.68
CA LEU A 216 -12.07 11.13 -0.20
C LEU A 216 -12.63 11.82 -1.45
N THR A 217 -13.64 11.24 -2.11
CA THR A 217 -14.29 11.84 -3.27
C THR A 217 -14.88 13.21 -2.93
N LEU A 218 -15.63 13.32 -1.82
CA LEU A 218 -16.21 14.60 -1.39
C LEU A 218 -15.14 15.65 -1.13
N LYS A 219 -13.99 15.27 -0.56
CA LYS A 219 -12.89 16.21 -0.31
C LYS A 219 -12.18 16.64 -1.57
N LEU A 220 -11.91 15.73 -2.50
CA LEU A 220 -11.30 16.12 -3.77
C LEU A 220 -12.19 17.08 -4.57
N GLN A 221 -13.52 16.93 -4.49
CA GLN A 221 -14.48 17.85 -5.11
C GLN A 221 -14.46 19.28 -4.54
N THR A 222 -13.94 19.47 -3.32
CA THR A 222 -13.78 20.83 -2.75
C THR A 222 -12.58 21.59 -3.33
N ILE A 223 -11.66 20.88 -3.99
CA ILE A 223 -10.47 21.49 -4.59
C ILE A 223 -10.87 22.05 -5.95
N PRO A 224 -10.62 23.34 -6.25
CA PRO A 224 -10.95 23.92 -7.54
C PRO A 224 -10.18 23.23 -8.66
N MET A 225 -10.88 22.81 -9.70
CA MET A 225 -10.28 22.17 -10.87
C MET A 225 -9.67 23.21 -11.82
N GLY A 226 -8.42 23.00 -12.21
CA GLY A 226 -7.79 23.78 -13.27
C GLY A 226 -8.32 23.44 -14.66
N GLU A 227 -7.95 24.24 -15.66
CA GLU A 227 -8.42 24.05 -17.05
C GLU A 227 -7.80 22.84 -17.74
N LYS A 228 -6.57 22.48 -17.36
CA LYS A 228 -5.77 21.40 -17.95
C LYS A 228 -5.93 20.13 -17.14
N LEU A 229 -6.82 19.26 -17.60
CA LEU A 229 -7.14 17.99 -16.97
C LEU A 229 -6.73 16.82 -17.86
N ALA A 230 -6.28 15.75 -17.23
CA ALA A 230 -5.98 14.48 -17.88
C ALA A 230 -6.66 13.33 -17.13
N VAL A 231 -7.10 12.33 -17.88
CA VAL A 231 -7.65 11.08 -17.35
C VAL A 231 -6.68 9.97 -17.67
N ASP A 232 -6.25 9.23 -16.64
CA ASP A 232 -5.38 8.06 -16.83
C ASP A 232 -5.68 6.96 -15.79
N GLU A 233 -5.16 5.77 -16.04
CA GLU A 233 -5.34 4.58 -15.23
C GLU A 233 -4.14 4.35 -14.31
N GLN A 234 -4.36 4.42 -13.00
CA GLN A 234 -3.38 4.02 -12.00
C GLN A 234 -3.60 2.58 -11.56
N MET A 235 -2.52 1.79 -11.56
CA MET A 235 -2.51 0.42 -11.05
C MET A 235 -1.93 0.35 -9.64
N VAL A 236 -2.72 -0.15 -8.70
CA VAL A 236 -2.27 -0.47 -7.33
C VAL A 236 -1.97 -1.96 -7.25
N PRO A 237 -0.68 -2.37 -7.18
CA PRO A 237 -0.31 -3.77 -7.22
C PRO A 237 -0.88 -4.53 -6.01
N PHE A 238 -1.56 -5.65 -6.27
CA PHE A 238 -2.10 -6.50 -5.22
C PHE A 238 -2.01 -7.97 -5.64
N LYS A 239 -1.45 -8.80 -4.76
CA LYS A 239 -1.27 -10.23 -5.04
C LYS A 239 -2.35 -11.12 -4.41
N GLY A 240 -3.16 -10.61 -3.49
CA GLY A 240 -4.22 -11.38 -2.83
C GLY A 240 -5.39 -11.72 -3.75
N ARG A 241 -6.31 -12.55 -3.25
CA ARG A 241 -7.54 -12.93 -3.97
C ARG A 241 -8.61 -11.85 -3.78
N ASN A 242 -9.08 -11.24 -4.86
CA ASN A 242 -10.21 -10.32 -4.87
C ASN A 242 -10.84 -10.31 -6.28
N ARG A 243 -12.16 -10.24 -6.36
CA ARG A 243 -12.95 -10.15 -7.62
C ARG A 243 -12.67 -8.86 -8.39
N LEU A 244 -12.36 -7.77 -7.70
CA LEU A 244 -12.09 -6.44 -8.30
C LEU A 244 -10.69 -6.29 -8.89
N LYS A 245 -9.87 -7.35 -8.90
CA LYS A 245 -8.47 -7.30 -9.32
C LYS A 245 -8.34 -7.78 -10.78
N PRO A 246 -8.35 -6.88 -11.78
CA PRO A 246 -8.11 -7.28 -13.17
C PRO A 246 -6.67 -7.77 -13.40
N TYR A 247 -6.51 -8.54 -14.47
CA TYR A 247 -5.22 -8.87 -15.07
C TYR A 247 -4.96 -7.96 -16.27
N LEU A 248 -3.83 -7.25 -16.27
CA LEU A 248 -3.41 -6.39 -17.38
C LEU A 248 -2.05 -6.85 -17.92
N PRO A 249 -2.00 -7.61 -19.03
CA PRO A 249 -0.76 -8.22 -19.52
C PRO A 249 0.28 -7.18 -19.98
N SER A 250 -0.18 -6.02 -20.45
CA SER A 250 0.66 -4.94 -20.97
C SER A 250 1.35 -4.09 -19.88
N LYS A 251 0.95 -4.21 -18.61
CA LYS A 251 1.53 -3.42 -17.51
C LYS A 251 2.66 -4.20 -16.82
N PRO A 252 3.74 -3.52 -16.35
CA PRO A 252 4.84 -4.17 -15.61
C PRO A 252 4.36 -4.92 -14.35
N LYS A 253 3.30 -4.42 -13.71
CA LYS A 253 2.59 -5.10 -12.62
C LYS A 253 1.24 -5.56 -13.16
N ARG A 254 1.17 -6.82 -13.54
CA ARG A 254 0.00 -7.37 -14.26
C ARG A 254 -1.24 -7.59 -13.39
N TRP A 255 -1.08 -7.66 -12.07
CA TRP A 255 -2.16 -7.93 -11.12
C TRP A 255 -2.29 -6.79 -10.12
N GLY A 256 -3.48 -6.19 -10.03
CA GLY A 256 -3.73 -5.09 -9.10
C GLY A 256 -5.13 -4.49 -9.23
N TYR A 257 -5.43 -3.54 -8.36
CA TYR A 257 -6.62 -2.71 -8.52
C TYR A 257 -6.35 -1.64 -9.56
N LYS A 258 -7.28 -1.49 -10.50
CA LYS A 258 -7.26 -0.44 -11.52
C LYS A 258 -8.12 0.72 -11.01
N ILE A 259 -7.53 1.89 -10.92
CA ILE A 259 -8.19 3.13 -10.50
C ILE A 259 -8.10 4.09 -11.68
N LEU A 260 -9.23 4.65 -12.12
CA LEU A 260 -9.25 5.69 -13.14
C LEU A 260 -9.17 7.02 -12.42
N ILE A 261 -8.21 7.88 -12.76
CA ILE A 261 -7.98 9.13 -12.03
C ILE A 261 -8.09 10.29 -13.02
N LEU A 262 -8.88 11.30 -12.64
CA LEU A 262 -8.88 12.63 -13.25
C LEU A 262 -7.94 13.51 -12.44
N ALA A 263 -6.88 14.03 -13.07
CA ALA A 263 -5.88 14.88 -12.41
C ALA A 263 -5.61 16.15 -13.21
N GLY A 264 -5.29 17.22 -12.48
CA GLY A 264 -4.80 18.47 -13.06
C GLY A 264 -3.36 18.39 -13.54
N SER A 265 -2.94 19.38 -14.33
CA SER A 265 -1.53 19.51 -14.74
C SER A 265 -0.55 19.75 -13.58
N ASP A 266 -1.05 20.13 -12.42
CA ASP A 266 -0.31 20.23 -11.15
C ASP A 266 -0.08 18.87 -10.46
N GLY A 267 -0.66 17.80 -10.99
CA GLY A 267 -0.57 16.44 -10.45
C GLY A 267 -1.54 16.17 -9.30
N VAL A 268 -2.44 17.10 -8.98
CA VAL A 268 -3.45 16.90 -7.93
C VAL A 268 -4.65 16.12 -8.51
N PRO A 269 -5.07 15.01 -7.88
CA PRO A 269 -6.26 14.29 -8.32
C PRO A 269 -7.52 15.10 -7.98
N ALA A 270 -8.40 15.29 -8.96
CA ALA A 270 -9.70 15.92 -8.79
C ALA A 270 -10.82 14.89 -8.56
N GLN A 271 -10.69 13.70 -9.15
CA GLN A 271 -11.66 12.61 -9.02
C GLN A 271 -11.02 11.25 -9.31
N PHE A 272 -11.58 10.17 -8.75
CA PHE A 272 -11.23 8.79 -9.08
C PHE A 272 -12.43 7.84 -8.96
#